data_AF-A0A3M6F4R0-F1
#
_entry.id   AF-A0A3M6F4R0-F1
#
_cell.length_a   1.000
_cell.length_b   1.000
_cell.length_c   1.000
_cell.angle_alpha   90.00
_cell.angle_beta   90.00
_cell.angle_gamma   90.00
#
_symmetry.space_group_name_H-M   'P 1'
#
loop_
_entity.id
_entity.type
_entity.pdbx_description
1 polymer ?
#
loop_
_entity_poly.entity_id
_entity_poly.type
_entity_poly.pdbx_seq_one_letter_code
_entity_poly.pdbx_strand_id
1 'polypeptide(L)'
;MQAQHIIILVGIGVCFLLLTVFIERAIKRALRRSYLAGKSAGIADSSARIDALNADIATLARRRERDRKAFLHTIELKNLTIRHLEEQLSSRSPGSLTKADLQVLADTAITLGLAHKTWVHVKGTEPWRTRATTQLQELNAIVLRILGKIRDSNKSTEGPMDVGEAA
;
A
#
# COMPACT_ATOMS: atom_id res chain seq x y z
N MET A 1 -6.03 -41.02 -96.78
CA MET A 1 -6.40 -39.80 -96.04
C MET A 1 -7.00 -40.09 -94.66
N GLN A 2 -7.94 -41.05 -94.50
CA GLN A 2 -8.60 -41.33 -93.20
C GLN A 2 -7.68 -41.84 -92.06
N ALA A 3 -6.69 -42.70 -92.36
CA ALA A 3 -5.80 -43.27 -91.34
C ALA A 3 -4.86 -42.25 -90.68
N GLN A 4 -4.41 -41.23 -91.42
CA GLN A 4 -3.56 -40.16 -90.86
C GLN A 4 -4.31 -39.28 -89.86
N HIS A 5 -5.58 -38.96 -90.15
CA HIS A 5 -6.41 -38.19 -89.22
C HIS A 5 -6.68 -38.96 -87.91
N ILE A 6 -6.87 -40.29 -87.98
CA ILE A 6 -7.06 -41.13 -86.79
C ILE A 6 -5.78 -41.15 -85.93
N ILE A 7 -4.60 -41.28 -86.54
CA ILE A 7 -3.32 -41.29 -85.80
C ILE A 7 -3.07 -39.95 -85.09
N ILE A 8 -3.34 -38.82 -85.75
CA ILE A 8 -3.19 -37.49 -85.15
C ILE A 8 -4.16 -37.31 -83.97
N LEU A 9 -5.41 -37.75 -84.10
CA LEU A 9 -6.43 -37.60 -83.06
C LEU A 9 -6.09 -38.45 -81.82
N VAL A 10 -5.59 -39.67 -82.01
CA VAL A 10 -5.08 -40.52 -80.94
C VAL A 10 -3.85 -39.91 -80.27
N GLY A 11 -2.90 -39.37 -81.05
CA GLY A 11 -1.71 -38.71 -80.52
C GLY A 11 -2.04 -37.49 -79.66
N ILE A 12 -2.99 -36.66 -80.09
CA ILE A 12 -3.48 -35.51 -79.31
C ILE A 12 -4.19 -35.98 -78.04
N GLY A 13 -5.02 -37.02 -78.13
CA GLY A 13 -5.71 -37.59 -76.97
C GLY A 13 -4.73 -38.09 -75.90
N VAL A 14 -3.70 -38.84 -76.30
CA VAL A 14 -2.65 -39.33 -75.38
C VAL A 14 -1.83 -38.17 -74.80
N CYS A 15 -1.46 -37.18 -75.62
CA CYS A 15 -0.73 -36.00 -75.18
C CYS A 15 -1.51 -35.21 -74.12
N PHE A 16 -2.82 -35.02 -74.34
CA PHE A 16 -3.71 -34.35 -73.40
C PHE A 16 -3.84 -35.13 -72.08
N LEU A 17 -3.94 -36.46 -72.15
CA LEU A 17 -4.01 -37.32 -70.97
C LEU A 17 -2.72 -37.29 -70.13
N LEU A 18 -1.56 -37.24 -70.79
CA LEU A 18 -0.27 -37.09 -70.09
C LEU A 18 -0.15 -35.70 -69.44
N LEU A 19 -0.62 -34.64 -70.11
CA LEU A 19 -0.64 -33.29 -69.55
C LEU A 19 -1.52 -33.20 -68.30
N THR A 20 -2.72 -33.77 -68.32
CA THR A 20 -3.62 -33.72 -67.14
C THR A 20 -3.03 -34.45 -65.95
N VAL A 21 -2.46 -35.65 -66.15
CA VAL A 21 -1.78 -36.41 -65.10
C VAL A 21 -0.56 -35.64 -64.54
N PHE A 22 0.21 -34.99 -65.42
CA PHE A 22 1.36 -34.19 -65.01
C PHE A 22 0.94 -32.98 -64.15
N ILE A 23 -0.11 -32.26 -64.58
CA ILE A 23 -0.67 -31.11 -63.87
C ILE A 23 -1.21 -31.54 -62.50
N GLU A 24 -1.98 -32.63 -62.42
CA GLU A 24 -2.48 -33.13 -61.14
C GLU A 24 -1.36 -33.47 -60.17
N ARG A 25 -0.30 -34.13 -60.66
CA ARG A 25 0.85 -34.50 -59.85
C ARG A 25 1.61 -33.27 -59.36
N ALA A 26 1.76 -32.26 -60.22
CA ALA A 26 2.37 -30.98 -59.87
C ALA A 26 1.56 -30.24 -58.81
N ILE A 27 0.23 -30.13 -58.99
CA ILE A 27 -0.67 -29.47 -58.04
C ILE A 27 -0.67 -30.18 -56.68
N LYS A 28 -0.82 -31.51 -56.64
CA LYS A 28 -0.79 -32.27 -55.37
C LYS A 28 0.55 -32.10 -54.64
N ARG A 29 1.66 -32.04 -55.37
CA ARG A 29 3.00 -31.82 -54.79
C ARG A 29 3.14 -30.40 -54.24
N ALA A 30 2.65 -29.40 -54.96
CA ALA A 30 2.67 -28.01 -54.53
C ALA A 30 1.84 -27.81 -53.27
N LEU A 31 0.60 -28.33 -53.24
CA LEU A 31 -0.29 -28.25 -52.09
C LEU A 31 0.26 -28.95 -50.84
N ARG A 32 0.86 -30.14 -51.00
CA ARG A 32 1.50 -30.82 -49.85
C ARG A 32 2.66 -30.01 -49.28
N ARG A 33 3.49 -29.41 -50.14
CA ARG A 33 4.62 -28.58 -49.71
C ARG A 33 4.16 -27.31 -49.00
N SER A 34 3.19 -26.60 -49.57
CA SER A 34 2.66 -25.38 -48.95
C SER A 34 1.95 -25.67 -47.63
N TYR A 35 1.19 -26.77 -47.54
CA TYR A 35 0.55 -27.19 -46.29
C TYR A 35 1.57 -27.54 -45.20
N LEU A 36 2.61 -28.31 -45.52
CA LEU A 36 3.66 -28.65 -44.56
C LEU A 36 4.43 -27.41 -44.10
N ALA A 37 4.80 -26.52 -45.04
CA ALA A 37 5.49 -25.27 -44.73
C ALA A 37 4.63 -24.34 -43.87
N GLY A 38 3.33 -24.22 -44.18
CA GLY A 38 2.39 -23.44 -43.39
C GLY A 38 2.18 -24.02 -41.98
N LYS A 39 2.06 -25.35 -41.86
CA LYS A 39 1.94 -26.02 -40.57
C LYS A 39 3.20 -25.83 -39.72
N SER A 40 4.39 -26.00 -40.29
CA SER A 40 5.64 -25.79 -39.56
C SER A 40 5.85 -24.34 -39.17
N ALA A 41 5.50 -23.39 -40.05
CA ALA A 41 5.59 -21.97 -39.75
C ALA A 41 4.64 -21.57 -38.61
N GLY A 42 3.40 -22.08 -38.61
CA GLY A 42 2.44 -21.82 -37.53
C GLY A 42 2.88 -22.41 -36.18
N ILE A 43 3.47 -23.61 -36.17
CA ILE A 43 4.02 -24.21 -34.95
C ILE A 43 5.22 -23.40 -34.44
N ALA A 44 6.11 -22.98 -35.34
CA ALA A 44 7.27 -22.17 -34.98
C ALA A 44 6.87 -20.80 -34.41
N ASP A 45 5.90 -20.12 -35.04
CA ASP A 45 5.35 -18.86 -34.54
C ASP A 45 4.70 -19.04 -33.16
N SER A 46 3.86 -20.07 -33.00
CA SER A 46 3.24 -20.37 -31.71
C SER A 46 4.28 -20.67 -30.62
N SER A 47 5.33 -21.43 -30.94
CA SER A 47 6.42 -21.72 -30.00
C SER A 47 7.16 -20.43 -29.61
N ALA A 48 7.53 -19.60 -30.59
CA ALA A 48 8.20 -18.33 -30.32
C ALA A 48 7.37 -17.40 -29.45
N ARG A 49 6.04 -17.36 -29.65
CA ARG A 49 5.10 -16.60 -28.81
C ARG A 49 5.02 -17.15 -27.39
N ILE A 50 5.00 -18.47 -27.21
CA ILE A 50 5.02 -19.10 -25.89
C ILE A 50 6.33 -18.80 -25.17
N ASP A 51 7.46 -18.89 -25.86
CA ASP A 51 8.79 -18.59 -25.30
C ASP A 51 8.90 -17.12 -24.89
N ALA A 52 8.38 -16.20 -25.72
CA ALA A 52 8.32 -14.78 -25.39
C ALA A 52 7.44 -14.51 -24.15
N LEU A 53 6.27 -15.15 -24.05
CA LEU A 53 5.41 -15.05 -22.87
C LEU A 53 6.07 -15.62 -21.61
N ASN A 54 6.74 -16.76 -21.72
CA ASN A 54 7.48 -17.36 -20.60
C ASN A 54 8.62 -16.45 -20.14
N ALA A 55 9.33 -15.81 -21.07
CA ALA A 55 10.35 -14.83 -20.76
C ALA A 55 9.76 -13.62 -20.02
N ASP A 56 8.60 -13.12 -20.46
CA ASP A 56 7.92 -12.00 -19.81
C ASP A 56 7.37 -12.36 -18.42
N ILE A 57 6.86 -13.57 -18.25
CA ILE A 57 6.47 -14.07 -16.92
C ILE A 57 7.68 -14.10 -15.99
N ALA A 58 8.84 -14.56 -16.47
CA ALA A 58 10.07 -14.62 -15.69
C ALA A 58 10.64 -13.22 -15.36
N THR A 59 10.50 -12.23 -16.25
CA THR A 59 10.89 -10.84 -15.96
C THR A 59 9.94 -10.20 -14.95
N LEU A 60 8.62 -10.42 -15.10
CA LEU A 60 7.60 -9.89 -14.20
C LEU A 60 7.74 -10.47 -12.79
N ALA A 61 7.99 -11.77 -12.67
CA ALA A 61 8.24 -12.42 -11.38
C ALA A 61 9.45 -11.81 -10.66
N ARG A 62 10.57 -11.62 -11.38
CA ARG A 62 11.77 -10.97 -10.83
C ARG A 62 11.52 -9.51 -10.44
N ARG A 63 10.67 -8.79 -11.17
CA ARG A 63 10.30 -7.40 -10.84
C ARG A 63 9.46 -7.36 -9.57
N ARG A 64 8.41 -8.17 -9.48
CA ARG A 64 7.56 -8.28 -8.28
C ARG A 64 8.37 -8.62 -7.04
N GLU A 65 9.34 -9.54 -7.15
CA GLU A 65 10.17 -9.91 -6.01
C GLU A 65 11.07 -8.75 -5.54
N ARG A 66 11.64 -7.98 -6.47
CA ARG A 66 12.40 -6.77 -6.12
C ARG A 66 11.51 -5.72 -5.46
N ASP A 67 10.34 -5.46 -6.03
CA ASP A 67 9.39 -4.47 -5.50
C ASP A 67 8.92 -4.88 -4.10
N ARG A 68 8.64 -6.17 -3.88
CA ARG A 68 8.26 -6.73 -2.58
C ARG A 68 9.37 -6.56 -1.54
N LYS A 69 10.62 -6.86 -1.88
CA LYS A 69 11.77 -6.66 -0.99
C LYS A 69 11.98 -5.19 -0.63
N ALA A 70 11.90 -4.29 -1.61
CA ALA A 70 12.02 -2.85 -1.38
C ALA A 70 10.90 -2.33 -0.47
N PHE A 71 9.67 -2.82 -0.67
CA PHE A 71 8.54 -2.47 0.17
C PHE A 71 8.70 -2.97 1.60
N LEU A 72 9.13 -4.23 1.80
CA LEU A 72 9.38 -4.78 3.13
C LEU A 72 10.45 -4.00 3.90
N HIS A 73 11.56 -3.64 3.24
CA HIS A 73 12.59 -2.79 3.85
C HIS A 73 12.06 -1.41 4.24
N THR A 74 11.16 -0.84 3.42
CA THR A 74 10.51 0.44 3.74
C THR A 74 9.57 0.31 4.95
N ILE A 75 8.83 -0.79 5.07
CA ILE A 75 8.00 -1.08 6.24
C ILE A 75 8.88 -1.20 7.49
N GLU A 76 9.97 -1.95 7.42
CA GLU A 76 10.88 -2.15 8.55
C GLU A 76 11.44 -0.81 9.07
N LEU A 77 11.93 0.04 8.16
CA LEU A 77 12.39 1.40 8.50
C LEU A 77 11.30 2.24 9.17
N LYS A 78 10.07 2.19 8.63
CA LYS A 78 8.93 2.91 9.22
C LYS A 78 8.56 2.38 10.60
N ASN A 79 8.58 1.06 10.79
CA ASN A 79 8.30 0.44 12.08
C ASN A 79 9.35 0.82 13.13
N LEU A 80 10.63 0.84 12.76
CA LEU A 80 11.69 1.33 13.64
C LEU A 80 11.48 2.81 14.00
N THR A 81 11.10 3.63 13.02
CA THR A 81 10.79 5.06 13.25
C THR A 81 9.60 5.23 14.20
N ILE A 82 8.52 4.46 14.01
CA ILE A 82 7.35 4.49 14.89
C ILE A 82 7.76 4.10 16.30
N ARG A 83 8.47 2.98 16.47
CA ARG A 83 8.95 2.53 17.79
C ARG A 83 9.81 3.58 18.48
N HIS A 84 10.70 4.23 17.74
CA HIS A 84 11.51 5.31 18.28
C HIS A 84 10.67 6.52 18.70
N LEU A 85 9.67 6.90 17.90
CA LEU A 85 8.75 7.99 18.26
C LEU A 85 7.89 7.63 19.48
N GLU A 86 7.43 6.39 19.60
CA GLU A 86 6.70 5.88 20.76
C GLU A 86 7.57 5.87 22.01
N GLU A 87 8.84 5.45 21.91
CA GLU A 87 9.81 5.53 22.99
C GLU A 87 10.06 6.97 23.42
N GLN A 88 10.25 7.90 22.46
CA GLN A 88 10.39 9.32 22.77
C GLN A 88 9.15 9.88 23.46
N LEU A 89 7.95 9.48 23.02
CA LEU A 89 6.70 9.96 23.60
C LEU A 89 6.46 9.39 25.00
N SER A 90 6.90 8.14 25.24
CA SER A 90 6.85 7.48 26.53
C SER A 90 7.90 8.01 27.51
N SER A 91 9.13 8.25 27.04
CA SER A 91 10.20 8.84 27.85
C SER A 91 9.93 10.31 28.16
N ARG A 92 9.28 11.01 27.22
CA ARG A 92 8.70 12.33 27.45
C ARG A 92 7.39 12.15 28.22
N SER A 93 7.50 11.68 29.47
CA SER A 93 6.42 11.73 30.44
C SER A 93 5.71 13.07 30.28
N PRO A 94 4.39 13.11 30.03
CA PRO A 94 3.65 14.37 30.04
C PRO A 94 3.94 14.98 31.40
N GLY A 95 4.64 16.12 31.43
CA GLY A 95 5.30 16.67 32.62
C GLY A 95 4.49 16.40 33.87
N SER A 96 4.92 15.40 34.64
CA SER A 96 4.16 14.94 35.79
C SER A 96 4.20 16.08 36.78
N LEU A 97 3.02 16.60 37.14
CA LEU A 97 2.94 17.61 38.18
C LEU A 97 3.54 17.01 39.44
N THR A 98 4.65 17.58 39.88
CA THR A 98 5.30 17.10 41.09
C THR A 98 4.46 17.49 42.30
N LYS A 99 4.67 16.81 43.43
CA LYS A 99 4.05 17.21 44.69
C LYS A 99 4.36 18.66 45.05
N ALA A 100 5.54 19.17 44.68
CA ALA A 100 5.92 20.57 44.88
C ALA A 100 5.07 21.52 44.03
N ASP A 101 4.80 21.19 42.76
CA ASP A 101 3.96 22.00 41.88
C ASP A 101 2.51 22.09 42.40
N LEU A 102 1.98 20.97 42.92
CA LEU A 102 0.67 20.94 43.56
C LEU A 102 0.63 21.79 44.85
N GLN A 103 1.71 21.76 45.63
CA GLN A 103 1.84 22.57 46.84
C GLN A 103 1.86 24.06 46.49
N VAL A 104 2.64 24.47 45.48
CA VAL A 104 2.68 25.87 45.01
C VAL A 104 1.31 26.35 44.55
N LEU A 105 0.55 25.51 43.84
CA LEU A 105 -0.82 25.85 43.43
C LEU A 105 -1.76 26.01 44.64
N ALA A 106 -1.67 25.12 45.63
CA ALA A 106 -2.45 25.21 46.86
C ALA A 106 -2.10 26.47 47.67
N ASP A 107 -0.82 26.75 47.86
CA ASP A 107 -0.33 27.93 48.58
C ASP A 107 -0.74 29.23 47.87
N THR A 108 -0.71 29.24 46.53
CA THR A 108 -1.19 30.36 45.71
C THR A 108 -2.70 30.57 45.89
N ALA A 109 -3.50 29.49 45.90
CA ALA A 109 -4.94 29.57 46.14
C ALA A 109 -5.27 30.11 47.54
N ILE A 110 -4.53 29.67 48.56
CA ILE A 110 -4.66 30.16 49.94
C ILE A 110 -4.30 31.64 50.01
N THR A 111 -3.20 32.04 49.37
CA THR A 111 -2.73 33.43 49.34
C THR A 111 -3.74 34.35 48.66
N LEU A 112 -4.27 33.95 47.50
CA LEU A 112 -5.32 34.71 46.80
C LEU A 112 -6.62 34.78 47.61
N GLY A 113 -7.01 33.69 48.27
CA GLY A 113 -8.16 33.66 49.17
C GLY A 113 -8.00 34.59 50.38
N LEU A 114 -6.78 34.64 50.94
CA LEU A 114 -6.46 35.55 52.04
C LEU A 114 -6.44 37.01 51.59
N ALA A 115 -5.78 37.31 50.47
CA ALA A 115 -5.74 38.64 49.87
C ALA A 115 -7.14 39.17 49.54
N HIS A 116 -8.02 38.30 49.02
CA HIS A 116 -9.42 38.65 48.82
C HIS A 116 -10.11 39.05 50.14
N LYS A 117 -9.97 38.23 51.20
CA LYS A 117 -10.59 38.49 52.51
C LYS A 117 -10.07 39.77 53.17
N THR A 118 -8.78 40.08 53.03
CA THR A 118 -8.19 41.30 53.61
C THR A 118 -8.64 42.55 52.85
N TRP A 119 -8.65 42.51 51.51
CA TRP A 119 -9.13 43.60 50.66
C TRP A 119 -10.65 43.81 50.71
N VAL A 120 -11.44 42.89 51.28
CA VAL A 120 -12.87 43.14 51.55
C VAL A 120 -13.08 44.36 52.46
N HIS A 121 -12.16 44.61 53.38
CA HIS A 121 -12.32 45.62 54.43
C HIS A 121 -11.64 46.95 54.12
N VAL A 122 -10.94 47.06 52.98
CA VAL A 122 -10.18 48.26 52.59
C VAL A 122 -10.88 48.97 51.43
N LYS A 123 -11.33 50.21 51.61
CA LYS A 123 -11.95 51.02 50.56
C LYS A 123 -10.95 51.28 49.42
N GLY A 124 -11.41 51.18 48.17
CA GLY A 124 -10.58 51.43 46.98
C GLY A 124 -9.81 50.20 46.47
N THR A 125 -10.00 49.04 47.10
CA THR A 125 -9.37 47.77 46.68
C THR A 125 -10.29 46.85 45.87
N GLU A 126 -11.46 47.36 45.45
CA GLU A 126 -12.46 46.63 44.67
C GLU A 126 -11.88 45.98 43.39
N PRO A 127 -10.99 46.65 42.60
CA PRO A 127 -10.38 46.02 41.43
C PRO A 127 -9.46 44.83 41.78
N TRP A 128 -8.73 44.94 42.89
CA TRP A 128 -7.82 43.89 43.37
C TRP A 128 -8.57 42.70 43.94
N ARG A 129 -9.70 42.96 44.60
CA ARG A 129 -10.64 41.94 45.08
C ARG A 129 -11.20 41.13 43.92
N THR A 130 -11.74 41.80 42.89
CA THR A 130 -12.28 41.15 41.69
C THR A 130 -11.21 40.35 40.96
N ARG A 131 -9.99 40.90 40.84
CA ARG A 131 -8.86 40.18 40.24
C ARG A 131 -8.49 38.93 41.03
N ALA A 132 -8.42 39.00 42.35
CA ALA A 132 -8.10 37.85 43.20
C ALA A 132 -9.14 36.73 43.07
N THR A 133 -10.43 37.08 43.02
CA THR A 133 -11.50 36.09 42.80
C THR A 133 -11.43 35.45 41.42
N THR A 134 -11.19 36.22 40.37
CA THR A 134 -11.07 35.70 39.01
C THR A 134 -9.88 34.77 38.88
N GLN A 135 -8.71 35.17 39.40
CA GLN A 135 -7.51 34.34 39.37
C GLN A 135 -7.68 33.04 40.18
N LEU A 136 -8.41 33.08 41.29
CA LEU A 136 -8.71 31.88 42.08
C LEU A 136 -9.66 30.92 41.32
N GLN A 137 -10.66 31.45 40.61
CA GLN A 137 -11.56 30.65 39.77
C GLN A 137 -10.82 30.01 38.58
N GLU A 138 -9.96 30.78 37.91
CA GLU A 138 -9.13 30.28 36.81
C GLU A 138 -8.17 29.19 37.28
N LEU A 139 -7.52 29.38 38.43
CA LEU A 139 -6.60 28.41 39.01
C LEU A 139 -7.32 27.10 39.36
N ASN A 140 -8.52 27.17 39.94
CA ASN A 140 -9.35 25.99 40.20
C ASN A 140 -9.76 25.27 38.90
N ALA A 141 -10.11 26.01 37.85
CA ALA A 141 -10.46 25.42 36.55
C ALA A 141 -9.28 24.69 35.90
N ILE A 142 -8.07 25.24 36.03
CA ILE A 142 -6.82 24.60 35.56
C ILE A 142 -6.56 23.31 36.34
N VAL A 143 -6.65 23.34 37.67
CA VAL A 143 -6.44 22.16 38.52
C VAL A 143 -7.41 21.03 38.17
N LEU A 144 -8.70 21.33 38.01
CA LEU A 144 -9.71 20.34 37.60
C LEU A 144 -9.43 19.74 36.22
N ARG A 145 -8.98 20.55 35.25
CA ARG A 145 -8.62 20.07 33.92
C ARG A 145 -7.43 19.11 33.96
N ILE A 146 -6.42 19.42 34.78
CA ILE A 146 -5.23 18.58 34.95
C ILE A 146 -5.61 17.25 35.64
N LEU A 147 -6.39 17.31 36.72
CA LEU A 147 -6.90 16.11 37.40
C LEU A 147 -7.72 15.21 36.47
N GLY A 148 -8.58 15.80 35.63
CA GLY A 148 -9.32 15.07 34.60
C GLY A 148 -8.37 14.35 33.63
N LYS A 149 -7.38 15.06 33.10
CA LYS A 149 -6.41 14.51 32.13
C LYS A 149 -5.54 13.39 32.73
N ILE A 150 -5.13 13.51 33.98
CA ILE A 150 -4.38 12.46 34.69
C ILE A 150 -5.24 11.20 34.86
N ARG A 151 -6.50 11.37 35.27
CA ARG A 151 -7.44 10.25 35.44
C ARG A 151 -7.71 9.51 34.13
N ASP A 152 -7.89 10.24 33.04
CA ASP A 152 -8.13 9.65 31.71
C ASP A 152 -6.88 8.95 31.16
N SER A 153 -5.69 9.47 31.44
CA SER A 153 -4.41 8.85 31.07
C SER A 153 -4.16 7.54 31.83
N ASN A 154 -4.49 7.48 33.12
CA ASN A 154 -4.40 6.25 33.90
C ASN A 154 -5.37 5.17 33.39
N LYS A 155 -6.61 5.55 33.05
CA LYS A 155 -7.60 4.61 32.52
C LYS A 155 -7.18 4.00 31.17
N SER A 156 -6.44 4.74 30.34
CA SER A 156 -5.97 4.25 29.05
C SER A 156 -4.78 3.27 29.15
N THR A 157 -4.12 3.19 30.31
CA THR A 157 -2.97 2.29 30.54
C THR A 157 -3.42 0.89 31.03
N GLU A 158 -4.69 0.73 31.42
CA GLU A 158 -5.30 -0.55 31.86
C GLU A 158 -6.13 -1.26 30.77
N GLY A 159 -5.96 -0.89 29.48
CA GLY A 159 -6.56 -1.62 28.36
C GLY A 159 -5.94 -3.02 28.20
N PRO A 160 -6.73 -4.07 27.89
CA PRO A 160 -6.25 -5.44 27.92
C PRO A 160 -5.09 -5.63 26.93
N MET A 161 -3.96 -6.15 27.42
CA MET A 161 -2.95 -6.79 26.58
C MET A 161 -3.66 -7.91 25.83
N ASP A 162 -3.99 -7.66 24.56
CA ASP A 162 -4.47 -8.66 23.64
C ASP A 162 -3.35 -9.68 23.43
N VAL A 163 -3.58 -10.87 23.98
CA VAL A 163 -2.70 -12.02 23.89
C VAL A 163 -2.72 -12.45 22.43
N GLY A 164 -1.65 -12.14 21.70
CA GLY A 164 -1.43 -12.61 20.35
C GLY A 164 -1.47 -14.14 20.31
N GLU A 165 -2.57 -14.67 19.81
CA GLU A 165 -2.73 -16.07 19.45
C GLU A 165 -1.97 -16.30 18.13
N ALA A 166 -0.78 -16.88 18.24
CA ALA A 166 -0.04 -17.43 17.12
C ALA A 166 -0.49 -18.88 16.91
N ALA A 167 -1.10 -19.16 15.75
CA ALA A 167 -1.27 -20.49 15.19
C ALA A 167 -1.03 -20.43 13.67
#